data_AF-A0A9W7D2T9-F1
#
_entry.id   AF-A0A9W7D2T9-F1
#
_cell.length_a   1.000
_cell.length_b   1.000
_cell.length_c   1.000
_cell.angle_alpha   90.00
_cell.angle_beta   90.00
_cell.angle_gamma   90.00
#
_symmetry.space_group_name_H-M   'P 1'
#
loop_
_entity.id
_entity.type
_entity.pdbx_description
1 polymer ?
#
loop_
_entity_poly.entity_id
_entity_poly.type
_entity_poly.pdbx_seq_one_letter_code
_entity_poly.pdbx_strand_id
1 'polypeptide(L)'
;MNSSYRKNTCILLVSPFLSEQDADHLYGMIGAPDYVNVWNQLHGYFIWGYDGVSEENILATVDSFDNTHLKAAPTNNRLFLGEWCMGGPPNQNGIFQNLDNFRELGRKQLAYYNADLTGGWAF
;
A
#
# COMPACT_ATOMS: atom_id res chain seq x y z
N MET A 1 44.34 -9.60 -8.51
CA MET A 1 43.48 -9.99 -7.36
C MET A 1 42.02 -9.85 -7.81
N ASN A 2 41.36 -10.95 -8.16
CA ASN A 2 39.93 -10.94 -8.49
C ASN A 2 39.15 -11.19 -7.20
N SER A 3 38.77 -10.12 -6.51
CA SER A 3 37.69 -10.23 -5.53
C SER A 3 36.38 -10.26 -6.30
N SER A 4 35.84 -11.46 -6.48
CA SER A 4 34.45 -11.67 -6.89
C SER A 4 33.56 -11.32 -5.70
N TYR A 5 33.39 -10.02 -5.42
CA TYR A 5 32.26 -9.57 -4.63
C TYR A 5 31.01 -9.87 -5.44
N ARG A 6 30.23 -10.88 -5.05
CA ARG A 6 28.91 -11.08 -5.65
C ARG A 6 28.12 -9.80 -5.44
N LYS A 7 27.81 -9.08 -6.53
CA LYS A 7 26.90 -7.95 -6.45
C LYS A 7 25.57 -8.47 -5.88
N ASN A 8 25.13 -7.87 -4.78
CA ASN A 8 23.84 -8.19 -4.20
C ASN A 8 22.75 -7.81 -5.21
N THR A 9 21.95 -8.79 -5.64
CA THR A 9 20.82 -8.59 -6.57
C THR A 9 19.48 -8.60 -5.85
N CYS A 10 19.46 -8.55 -4.51
CA CYS A 10 18.25 -8.41 -3.75
C CYS A 10 17.52 -7.12 -4.13
N ILE A 11 16.20 -7.16 -3.96
CA ILE A 11 15.34 -5.98 -4.05
C ILE A 11 15.42 -5.25 -2.70
N LEU A 12 15.63 -3.93 -2.76
CA LEU A 12 15.47 -3.04 -1.64
C LEU A 12 14.04 -2.47 -1.66
N LEU A 13 13.27 -2.74 -0.61
CA LEU A 13 11.99 -2.08 -0.38
C LEU A 13 12.23 -0.77 0.37
N VAL A 14 11.71 0.33 -0.15
CA VAL A 14 11.75 1.65 0.50
C VAL A 14 10.35 2.15 0.75
N SER A 15 10.11 2.71 1.93
CA SER A 15 8.81 3.27 2.33
C SER A 15 9.00 4.68 2.86
N PRO A 16 8.01 5.57 2.66
CA PRO A 16 7.95 6.82 3.41
C PRO A 16 7.64 6.54 4.88
N PHE A 17 7.61 7.59 5.71
CA PHE A 17 7.19 7.42 7.10
C PHE A 17 5.75 6.92 7.20
N LEU A 18 5.40 6.35 8.35
CA LEU A 18 4.05 5.84 8.60
C LEU A 18 2.96 6.90 8.41
N SER A 19 3.27 8.18 8.68
CA SER A 19 2.35 9.31 8.50
C SER A 19 2.31 9.87 7.08
N GLU A 20 3.11 9.34 6.16
CA GLU A 20 3.39 9.88 4.82
C GLU A 20 3.09 8.84 3.73
N GLN A 21 2.09 7.99 3.96
CA GLN A 21 1.78 6.83 3.11
C GLN A 21 1.02 7.22 1.83
N ASP A 22 1.33 8.34 1.18
CA ASP A 22 0.69 8.79 -0.06
C ASP A 22 1.66 8.81 -1.26
N ALA A 23 1.12 9.09 -2.45
CA ALA A 23 1.91 9.10 -3.68
C ALA A 23 2.94 10.23 -3.73
N ASP A 24 2.64 11.41 -3.16
CA ASP A 24 3.51 12.58 -3.21
C ASP A 24 4.83 12.33 -2.48
N HIS A 25 4.79 11.62 -1.36
CA HIS A 25 5.98 11.26 -0.57
C HIS A 25 6.82 10.13 -1.20
N LEU A 26 6.31 9.45 -2.24
CA LEU A 26 7.12 8.53 -3.04
C LEU A 26 7.97 9.24 -4.10
N TYR A 27 7.59 10.46 -4.51
CA TYR A 27 8.38 11.22 -5.47
C TYR A 27 9.70 11.68 -4.84
N GLY A 28 10.80 11.47 -5.56
CA GLY A 28 12.14 11.84 -5.09
C GLY A 28 12.79 10.81 -4.15
N MET A 29 12.09 9.72 -3.80
CA MET A 29 12.74 8.55 -3.20
C MET A 29 13.76 7.96 -4.17
N ILE A 30 14.75 7.24 -3.63
CA ILE A 30 15.76 6.56 -4.44
C ILE A 30 15.10 5.62 -5.46
N GLY A 31 15.52 5.68 -6.72
CA GLY A 31 14.89 4.90 -7.77
C GLY A 31 15.58 5.00 -9.12
N ALA A 32 14.97 4.38 -10.12
CA ALA A 32 15.50 4.41 -11.47
C ALA A 32 15.53 5.85 -12.04
N PRO A 33 16.52 6.18 -12.91
CA PRO A 33 17.56 5.28 -13.44
C PRO A 33 18.81 5.14 -12.57
N ASP A 34 18.97 5.97 -11.54
CA ASP A 34 20.21 6.05 -10.75
C ASP A 34 20.42 4.82 -9.85
N TYR A 35 19.33 4.17 -9.45
CA TYR A 35 19.33 2.96 -8.63
C TYR A 35 18.55 1.83 -9.33
N VAL A 36 19.03 0.59 -9.18
CA VAL A 36 18.37 -0.61 -9.69
C VAL A 36 17.95 -1.52 -8.53
N ASN A 37 16.96 -2.39 -8.76
CA ASN A 37 16.39 -3.28 -7.75
C ASN A 37 15.81 -2.52 -6.54
N VAL A 38 15.24 -1.34 -6.75
CA VAL A 38 14.51 -0.59 -5.72
C VAL A 38 13.03 -0.62 -6.02
N TRP A 39 12.24 -1.03 -5.04
CA TRP A 39 10.78 -1.06 -5.09
C TRP A 39 10.26 -0.12 -3.99
N ASN A 40 9.28 0.70 -4.33
CA ASN A 40 8.58 1.53 -3.36
C ASN A 40 7.55 0.67 -2.64
N GLN A 41 7.25 0.95 -1.37
CA GLN A 41 6.15 0.33 -0.66
C GLN A 41 5.26 1.32 0.06
N LEU A 42 3.96 1.01 0.08
CA LEU A 42 2.93 1.69 0.88
C LEU A 42 2.21 0.69 1.79
N HIS A 43 1.66 1.19 2.89
CA HIS A 43 0.90 0.44 3.88
C HIS A 43 -0.55 0.95 3.88
N GLY A 44 -1.52 0.07 3.60
CA GLY A 44 -2.92 0.42 3.42
C GLY A 44 -3.78 0.10 4.64
N TYR A 45 -3.94 1.05 5.55
CA TYR A 45 -4.75 0.89 6.76
C TYR A 45 -5.96 1.83 6.80
N PHE A 46 -7.13 1.26 7.04
CA PHE A 46 -8.38 1.99 7.26
C PHE A 46 -8.83 1.86 8.73
N ILE A 47 -7.87 2.01 9.65
CA ILE A 47 -8.02 1.83 11.10
C ILE A 47 -7.91 3.17 11.83
N TRP A 48 -6.73 3.78 11.78
CA TRP A 48 -6.42 5.00 12.51
C TRP A 48 -6.97 6.23 11.78
N GLY A 49 -7.70 7.08 12.49
CA GLY A 49 -8.35 8.26 11.91
C GLY A 49 -9.73 7.99 11.29
N TYR A 50 -10.25 6.76 11.41
CA TYR A 50 -11.57 6.37 10.92
C TYR A 50 -12.60 6.18 12.05
N ASP A 51 -12.32 6.67 13.26
CA ASP A 51 -13.26 6.62 14.38
C ASP A 51 -14.58 7.32 14.05
N GLY A 52 -15.70 6.59 14.15
CA GLY A 52 -17.04 7.10 13.84
C GLY A 52 -17.35 7.21 12.34
N VAL A 53 -16.44 6.79 11.45
CA VAL A 53 -16.70 6.69 10.01
C VAL A 53 -17.53 5.43 9.75
N SER A 54 -18.59 5.54 8.94
CA SER A 54 -19.41 4.39 8.58
C SER A 54 -18.66 3.42 7.66
N GLU A 55 -19.09 2.16 7.65
CA GLU A 55 -18.52 1.13 6.78
C GLU A 55 -18.59 1.50 5.30
N GLU A 56 -19.69 2.11 4.85
CA GLU A 56 -19.87 2.56 3.46
C GLU A 56 -18.87 3.67 3.10
N ASN A 57 -18.57 4.55 4.05
CA ASN A 57 -17.58 5.61 3.85
C ASN A 57 -16.15 5.04 3.83
N ILE A 58 -15.87 3.99 4.62
CA ILE A 58 -14.59 3.26 4.52
C ILE A 58 -14.47 2.61 3.13
N LEU A 59 -15.53 1.96 2.64
CA LEU A 59 -15.54 1.37 1.30
C LEU A 59 -15.33 2.39 0.18
N ALA A 60 -15.88 3.60 0.32
CA ALA A 60 -15.63 4.71 -0.61
C ALA A 60 -14.19 5.24 -0.48
N THR A 61 -13.63 5.23 0.72
CA THR A 61 -12.24 5.61 0.96
C THR A 61 -11.27 4.63 0.31
N VAL A 62 -11.56 3.33 0.30
CA VAL A 62 -10.76 2.31 -0.40
C VAL A 62 -10.72 2.59 -1.91
N ASP A 63 -11.85 3.01 -2.50
CA ASP A 63 -11.90 3.43 -3.90
C ASP A 63 -11.06 4.71 -4.14
N SER A 64 -11.09 5.63 -3.18
CA SER A 64 -10.26 6.84 -3.23
C SER A 64 -8.76 6.50 -3.12
N PHE A 65 -8.40 5.56 -2.26
CA PHE A 65 -7.02 5.10 -2.06
C PHE A 65 -6.43 4.51 -3.34
N ASP A 66 -7.18 3.68 -4.08
CA ASP A 66 -6.74 3.19 -5.39
C ASP A 66 -6.34 4.33 -6.34
N ASN A 67 -7.15 5.39 -6.42
CA ASN A 67 -6.90 6.50 -7.32
C ASN A 67 -5.80 7.45 -6.83
N THR A 68 -5.77 7.75 -5.54
CA THR A 68 -4.89 8.79 -4.96
C THR A 68 -3.54 8.25 -4.50
N HIS A 69 -3.43 6.93 -4.30
CA HIS A 69 -2.19 6.31 -3.82
C HIS A 69 -1.64 5.36 -4.88
N LEU A 70 -2.39 4.32 -5.25
CA LEU A 70 -1.86 3.25 -6.10
C LEU A 70 -1.63 3.70 -7.54
N LYS A 71 -2.65 4.28 -8.17
CA LYS A 71 -2.58 4.77 -9.54
C LYS A 71 -1.78 6.07 -9.68
N ALA A 72 -1.67 6.84 -8.61
CA ALA A 72 -0.92 8.09 -8.57
C ALA A 72 0.57 7.89 -8.26
N ALA A 73 0.97 6.72 -7.74
CA ALA A 73 2.35 6.44 -7.39
C ALA A 73 3.30 6.61 -8.59
N PRO A 74 4.53 7.09 -8.36
CA PRO A 74 5.52 7.22 -9.41
C PRO A 74 5.91 5.85 -9.97
N THR A 75 6.04 5.77 -11.30
CA THR A 75 6.23 4.50 -12.03
C THR A 75 7.69 4.17 -12.33
N ASN A 76 8.65 4.97 -11.86
CA ASN A 76 10.07 4.70 -12.03
C ASN A 76 10.55 3.51 -11.19
N ASN A 77 9.85 3.18 -10.09
CA ASN A 77 10.03 1.95 -9.32
C ASN A 77 8.75 1.11 -9.36
N ARG A 78 8.88 -0.21 -9.10
CA ARG A 78 7.71 -1.07 -8.81
C ARG A 78 7.12 -0.66 -7.45
N LEU A 79 5.80 -0.69 -7.32
CA LEU A 79 5.09 -0.44 -6.06
C LEU A 79 4.69 -1.76 -5.39
N PHE A 80 4.97 -1.95 -4.11
CA PHE A 80 4.55 -3.10 -3.30
C PHE A 80 3.65 -2.64 -2.16
N LEU A 81 2.60 -3.40 -1.83
CA LEU A 81 1.82 -3.14 -0.63
C LEU A 81 2.37 -3.94 0.53
N GLY A 82 3.23 -3.28 1.30
CA GLY A 82 4.04 -3.88 2.35
C GLY A 82 3.22 -4.44 3.50
N GLU A 83 2.16 -3.73 3.87
CA GLU A 83 1.24 -4.15 4.92
C GLU A 83 -0.16 -3.63 4.61
N TRP A 84 -1.19 -4.43 4.89
CA TRP A 84 -2.59 -4.01 4.87
C TRP A 84 -3.39 -5.00 5.70
N CYS A 85 -4.62 -4.66 6.05
CA CYS A 85 -5.52 -5.63 6.66
C CYS A 85 -6.98 -5.28 6.34
N MET A 86 -7.89 -6.13 6.80
CA MET A 86 -9.34 -5.89 6.76
C MET A 86 -9.89 -5.41 8.12
N GLY A 87 -9.01 -4.99 9.04
CA GLY A 87 -9.40 -4.38 10.30
C GLY A 87 -9.94 -2.96 10.10
N GLY A 88 -10.89 -2.55 10.94
CA GLY A 88 -11.31 -1.16 11.08
C GLY A 88 -10.89 -0.57 12.44
N PRO A 89 -11.36 0.63 12.81
CA PRO A 89 -11.00 1.26 14.09
C PRO A 89 -11.15 0.30 15.29
N PRO A 90 -10.22 0.34 16.27
CA PRO A 90 -10.13 -0.64 17.36
C PRO A 90 -11.16 -0.37 18.47
N ASN A 91 -12.43 -0.22 18.10
CA ASN A 91 -13.53 0.00 19.03
C ASN A 91 -14.77 -0.78 18.55
N GLN A 92 -15.76 -0.94 19.45
CA GLN A 92 -16.97 -1.75 19.19
C GLN A 92 -17.82 -1.30 17.98
N ASN A 93 -17.63 -0.06 17.52
CA ASN A 93 -18.32 0.52 16.37
C ASN A 93 -17.42 0.60 15.12
N GLY A 94 -16.12 0.37 15.26
CA GLY A 94 -15.12 0.47 14.19
C GLY A 94 -14.81 -0.86 13.51
N ILE A 95 -15.17 -1.98 14.14
CA ILE A 95 -15.12 -3.28 13.47
C ILE A 95 -16.33 -3.37 12.55
N PHE A 96 -16.13 -3.79 11.29
CA PHE A 96 -17.23 -4.06 10.36
C PHE A 96 -18.22 -5.06 11.00
N GLN A 97 -19.46 -4.59 11.22
CA GLN A 97 -20.59 -5.35 11.73
C GLN A 97 -21.37 -5.99 10.57
N ASN A 98 -21.44 -5.34 9.41
CA ASN A 98 -22.07 -5.93 8.24
C ASN A 98 -21.07 -6.84 7.50
N LEU A 99 -21.38 -8.13 7.46
CA LEU A 99 -20.53 -9.14 6.83
C LEU A 99 -20.38 -8.94 5.31
N ASP A 100 -21.38 -8.38 4.64
CA ASP A 100 -21.30 -8.10 3.21
C ASP A 100 -20.37 -6.92 2.94
N ASN A 101 -20.43 -5.88 3.78
CA ASN A 101 -19.46 -4.78 3.72
C ASN A 101 -18.04 -5.25 4.04
N PHE A 102 -17.85 -6.15 5.01
CA PHE A 102 -16.54 -6.74 5.30
C PHE A 102 -15.98 -7.54 4.11
N ARG A 103 -16.82 -8.36 3.46
CA ARG A 103 -16.44 -9.09 2.25
C ARG A 103 -16.10 -8.14 1.11
N GLU A 104 -16.87 -7.07 0.96
CA GLU A 104 -16.66 -6.05 -0.06
C GLU A 104 -15.34 -5.31 0.13
N LEU A 105 -14.97 -4.99 1.38
CA LEU A 105 -13.66 -4.42 1.71
C LEU A 105 -12.52 -5.30 1.17
N GLY A 106 -12.54 -6.58 1.53
CA GLY A 106 -11.53 -7.55 1.09
C GLY A 106 -11.52 -7.73 -0.42
N ARG A 107 -12.70 -7.77 -1.06
CA ARG A 107 -12.83 -7.88 -2.52
C ARG A 107 -12.19 -6.67 -3.23
N LYS A 108 -12.46 -5.45 -2.75
CA LYS A 108 -11.89 -4.22 -3.32
C LYS A 108 -10.39 -4.15 -3.12
N GLN A 109 -9.90 -4.36 -1.89
CA GLN A 109 -8.47 -4.40 -1.59
C GLN A 109 -7.76 -5.41 -2.48
N LEU A 110 -8.22 -6.67 -2.53
CA LEU A 110 -7.61 -7.68 -3.39
C LEU A 110 -7.68 -7.32 -4.88
N ALA A 111 -8.77 -6.72 -5.36
CA ALA A 111 -8.86 -6.30 -6.76
C ALA A 111 -7.81 -5.24 -7.10
N TYR A 112 -7.62 -4.24 -6.23
CA TYR A 112 -6.66 -3.15 -6.45
C TYR A 112 -5.22 -3.59 -6.23
N TYR A 113 -4.99 -4.42 -5.21
CA TYR A 113 -3.65 -4.85 -4.81
C TYR A 113 -3.10 -5.99 -5.69
N ASN A 114 -3.95 -6.65 -6.49
CA ASN A 114 -3.53 -7.59 -7.53
C ASN A 114 -3.46 -6.96 -8.93
N ALA A 115 -3.77 -5.67 -9.08
CA ALA A 115 -3.65 -5.00 -10.36
C ALA A 115 -2.18 -4.90 -10.79
N ASP A 116 -1.91 -4.99 -12.11
CA ASP A 116 -0.55 -5.00 -12.70
C ASP A 116 0.31 -3.77 -12.33
N LEU A 117 -0.35 -2.67 -11.92
CA LEU A 117 0.31 -1.46 -11.42
C LEU A 117 1.07 -1.70 -10.11
N THR A 118 0.70 -2.73 -9.35
CA THR A 118 1.40 -3.17 -8.14
C THR A 118 2.29 -4.39 -8.44
N GLY A 119 3.27 -4.62 -7.58
CA GLY A 119 4.18 -5.77 -7.58
C GLY A 119 3.75 -6.88 -6.63
N GLY A 120 2.55 -6.80 -6.05
CA GLY A 120 2.03 -7.70 -5.03
C GLY A 120 1.85 -7.02 -3.67
N TRP A 121 1.54 -7.85 -2.67
CA TRP A 121 1.17 -7.39 -1.32
C TRP A 121 1.55 -8.41 -0.23
N ALA A 122 1.59 -7.96 1.02
CA ALA A 122 1.62 -8.79 2.23
C ALA A 122 0.54 -8.33 3.22
N PHE A 123 -0.23 -9.31 3.73
CA PHE A 123 -1.39 -9.13 4.61
C PHE A 123 -1.01 -9.32 6.08
#